data_AF-A0A317DEW9-F1
#
_entry.id   AF-A0A317DEW9-F1
#
_cell.length_a   1.000
_cell.length_b   1.000
_cell.length_c   1.000
_cell.angle_alpha   90.00
_cell.angle_beta   90.00
_cell.angle_gamma   90.00
#
_symmetry.space_group_name_H-M   'P 1'
#
loop_
_entity.id
_entity.type
_entity.pdbx_description
1 polymer ?
#
loop_
_entity_poly.entity_id
_entity_poly.type
_entity_poly.pdbx_seq_one_letter_code
_entity_poly.pdbx_strand_id
1 'polypeptide(L)' 'MDNAVIWIPADIDPVEPAVAKCLDYSRRRGYRLEGIVRGPWESVRCMVTNRAVDVLIVADPADLPSAPIPRIEVADG' A
#
# COMPACT_ATOMS: atom_id res chain seq x y z
N MET A 1 2.18 4.29 -16.34
CA MET A 1 1.98 5.02 -15.08
C MET A 1 1.18 4.07 -14.22
N ASP A 2 1.80 3.55 -13.18
CA ASP A 2 1.24 2.49 -12.35
C ASP A 2 0.30 3.09 -11.29
N ASN A 3 -0.84 2.43 -11.07
CA ASN A 3 -1.78 2.81 -10.04
C ASN A 3 -1.32 2.23 -8.70
N ALA A 4 -1.14 3.11 -7.72
CA ALA A 4 -0.73 2.74 -6.38
C ALA A 4 -1.86 2.95 -5.37
N VAL A 5 -1.93 2.09 -4.37
CA VAL A 5 -2.78 2.28 -3.19
C VAL A 5 -1.93 2.12 -1.94
N ILE A 6 -2.23 2.93 -0.93
CA ILE A 6 -1.62 2.78 0.39
C ILE A 6 -2.55 1.90 1.21
N TRP A 7 -2.04 0.79 1.75
CA TRP A 7 -2.82 -0.04 2.65
C TRP A 7 -2.35 0.14 4.09
N ILE A 8 -3.32 0.27 4.99
CA ILE A 8 -3.14 0.42 6.42
C ILE A 8 -3.95 -0.68 7.11
N PRO A 9 -3.31 -1.56 7.89
CA PRO A 9 -4.02 -2.56 8.68
C PRO A 9 -5.06 -1.91 9.61
N ALA A 10 -6.21 -2.58 9.80
CA ALA A 10 -7.26 -2.07 10.69
C ALA A 10 -6.79 -1.97 12.15
N ASP A 11 -5.97 -2.92 12.57
CA ASP A 11 -5.46 -3.08 13.94
C ASP A 11 -4.32 -2.11 14.29
N ILE A 12 -3.78 -1.40 13.29
CA ILE A 12 -2.77 -0.37 13.49
C ILE A 12 -3.47 0.98 13.44
N ASP A 13 -3.32 1.78 14.50
CA ASP A 13 -3.69 3.18 14.43
C ASP A 13 -2.67 3.88 13.53
N PRO A 14 -3.09 4.49 12.41
CA PRO A 14 -2.17 5.08 11.47
C PRO A 14 -1.41 6.21 12.16
N VAL A 15 -0.15 5.96 12.49
CA VAL A 15 0.74 7.03 12.93
C VAL A 15 0.92 7.93 11.69
N GLU A 16 0.45 9.17 11.74
CA GLU A 16 0.61 10.18 10.67
C GLU A 16 1.95 10.11 9.88
N PRO A 17 3.13 9.90 10.52
CA PRO A 17 4.40 9.66 9.82
C PRO A 17 4.42 8.46 8.84
N ALA A 18 3.72 7.36 9.11
CA ALA A 18 3.69 6.20 8.24
C ALA A 18 2.97 6.51 6.92
N VAL A 19 1.83 7.21 7.01
CA VAL A 19 1.06 7.65 5.85
C VAL A 19 1.85 8.68 5.04
N ALA A 20 2.49 9.64 5.72
CA ALA A 20 3.33 10.65 5.07
C ALA A 20 4.48 10.02 4.28
N LYS A 21 5.15 8.99 4.83
CA LYS A 21 6.20 8.23 4.12
C LYS A 21 5.66 7.54 2.87
N CYS A 22 4.52 6.87 2.96
CA CYS A 22 3.90 6.19 1.82
C CYS A 22 3.49 7.18 0.71
N LEU A 23 2.96 8.34 1.10
CA LEU A 23 2.62 9.43 0.18
C LEU A 23 3.87 9.98 -0.53
N ASP A 24 4.93 10.26 0.21
CA ASP A 24 6.19 10.76 -0.34
C ASP A 24 6.84 9.73 -1.28
N TYR A 25 6.82 8.44 -0.91
CA TYR A 25 7.29 7.35 -1.75
C TYR A 25 6.53 7.27 -3.08
N SER A 26 5.19 7.34 -3.03
CA SER A 26 4.35 7.32 -4.23
C SER A 26 4.69 8.47 -5.19
N ARG A 27 4.95 9.66 -4.64
CA ARG A 27 5.35 10.85 -5.40
C ARG A 27 6.73 10.70 -6.01
N ARG A 28 7.73 10.22 -5.24
CA ARG A 28 9.09 9.98 -5.73
C ARG A 28 9.14 8.97 -6.88
N ARG A 29 8.28 7.96 -6.85
CA ARG A 29 8.18 6.93 -7.90
C ARG A 29 7.32 7.34 -9.10
N GLY A 30 6.59 8.46 -9.00
CA GLY A 30 5.68 8.91 -10.06
C GLY A 30 4.44 8.02 -10.21
N TYR A 31 4.02 7.34 -9.14
CA TYR A 31 2.82 6.53 -9.14
C TYR A 31 1.56 7.40 -9.05
N ARG A 32 0.49 6.89 -9.65
CA ARG A 32 -0.84 7.47 -9.50
C ARG A 32 -1.48 6.91 -8.23
N LEU A 33 -1.52 7.71 -7.18
CA LEU A 33 -2.17 7.29 -5.94
C LEU A 33 -3.69 7.32 -6.11
N GLU A 34 -4.32 6.16 -6.09
CA GLU A 34 -5.79 6.02 -6.18
C GLU A 34 -6.47 6.24 -4.83
N GLY A 35 -5.77 6.01 -3.72
CA GLY A 35 -6.29 6.28 -2.38
C GLY A 35 -5.56 5.54 -1.26
N ILE A 36 -6.15 5.63 -0.07
CA ILE A 36 -5.71 4.94 1.14
C ILE A 36 -6.81 3.97 1.54
N VAL A 37 -6.48 2.69 1.67
CA VAL A 37 -7.40 1.62 2.09
C VAL A 37 -7.03 1.21 3.50
N ARG A 38 -7.98 1.38 4.43
CA ARG A 38 -7.86 0.87 5.80
C ARG A 38 -8.70 -0.39 5.95
N GLY A 39 -8.11 -1.46 6.46
CA GLY A 39 -8.84 -2.72 6.60
C GLY A 39 -7.95 -3.95 6.68
N PRO A 40 -8.54 -5.15 6.79
CA PRO A 40 -7.81 -6.41 6.68
C PRO A 40 -7.19 -6.56 5.28
N TRP A 41 -6.15 -7.39 5.16
CA TRP A 41 -5.46 -7.66 3.90
C TRP A 41 -6.43 -8.09 2.79
N GLU A 42 -7.48 -8.84 3.11
CA GLU A 42 -8.49 -9.29 2.16
C GLU A 42 -9.17 -8.14 1.40
N SER A 43 -9.34 -6.98 2.04
CA SER A 43 -9.95 -5.81 1.41
C SER A 43 -9.10 -5.29 0.25
N VAL A 44 -7.77 -5.28 0.41
CA VAL A 44 -6.87 -4.83 -0.66
C VAL A 44 -6.54 -5.96 -1.64
N ARG A 45 -6.48 -7.21 -1.17
CA ARG A 45 -6.27 -8.41 -2.00
C ARG A 45 -7.27 -8.52 -3.15
N CYS A 46 -8.53 -8.12 -2.94
CA CYS A 46 -9.53 -8.11 -4.00
C CYS A 46 -9.22 -7.06 -5.08
N MET A 47 -8.85 -5.83 -4.69
CA MET A 47 -8.48 -4.76 -5.63
C MET A 47 -7.27 -5.15 -6.47
N VAL A 48 -6.30 -5.77 -5.81
CA VAL A 48 -5.10 -6.34 -6.38
C VAL A 48 -5.42 -7.45 -7.38
N THR A 49 -6.25 -8.42 -7.00
CA THR A 49 -6.56 -9.60 -7.83
C THR A 49 -7.30 -9.18 -9.10
N ASN A 50 -8.15 -8.15 -8.99
CA ASN A 50 -8.86 -7.56 -10.11
C ASN A 50 -8.00 -6.63 -10.98
N ARG A 51 -6.68 -6.53 -10.72
CA ARG A 51 -5.75 -5.59 -11.39
C ARG A 51 -6.23 -4.13 -11.36
N ALA A 52 -7.01 -3.76 -10.35
CA ALA A 52 -7.38 -2.36 -10.14
C ALA A 52 -6.21 -1.54 -9.59
N VAL A 53 -5.21 -2.21 -9.01
CA VAL A 53 -4.01 -1.62 -8.40
C VAL A 53 -2.78 -2.41 -8.86
N ASP A 54 -1.79 -1.69 -9.39
CA ASP A 54 -0.52 -2.25 -9.85
C ASP A 54 0.51 -2.37 -8.71
N VAL A 55 0.50 -1.40 -7.78
CA VAL A 55 1.45 -1.30 -6.68
C VAL A 55 0.73 -1.11 -5.34
N LEU A 56 1.05 -1.97 -4.39
CA LEU A 56 0.61 -1.81 -3.01
C LEU A 56 1.74 -1.20 -2.18
N ILE A 57 1.51 -0.02 -1.61
CA ILE A 57 2.47 0.65 -0.75
C ILE A 57 2.11 0.36 0.70
N VAL A 58 3.07 -0.13 1.46
CA VAL A 58 2.93 -0.39 2.90
C VAL A 58 4.02 0.30 3.69
N ALA A 59 3.72 0.66 4.93
CA ALA A 59 4.68 1.29 5.83
C ALA A 59 5.66 0.27 6.43
N ASP A 60 5.22 -0.98 6.64
CA ASP A 60 6.04 -2.03 7.23
C ASP A 60 5.82 -3.38 6.52
N PRO A 61 6.89 -4.13 6.19
CA PRO A 61 6.78 -5.44 5.56
C PRO A 61 6.31 -6.55 6.51
N ALA A 62 6.36 -6.36 7.83
CA ALA A 62 5.89 -7.34 8.81
C ALA A 62 4.36 -7.53 8.74
N ASP A 63 3.64 -6.55 8.18
CA ASP A 63 2.20 -6.62 7.95
C ASP A 63 1.82 -7.43 6.69
N LEU A 64 2.80 -7.93 5.93
CA LEU A 64 2.56 -8.62 4.66
C LEU A 64 2.52 -10.14 4.79
N PRO A 65 1.56 -10.82 4.14
CA PRO A 65 1.63 -12.26 3.97
C PRO A 65 2.78 -12.64 3.02
N SER A 66 3.36 -13.82 3.23
CA SER A 66 4.64 -14.29 2.65
C SER A 66 4.68 -14.53 1.13
N ALA A 67 3.75 -13.99 0.34
CA ALA A 67 3.68 -14.20 -1.11
C ALA A 67 3.02 -13.00 -1.83
N PRO A 68 3.73 -12.21 -2.66
CA PRO A 68 3.13 -11.05 -3.31
C PRO A 68 2.60 -11.40 -4.71
N ILE A 69 1.28 -11.33 -4.85
CA ILE A 69 0.65 -10.69 -6.01
C ILE A 69 -0.32 -9.69 -5.38
N PRO A 70 -0.07 -8.36 -5.51
CA PRO A 70 0.67 -7.65 -6.56
C PRO A 70 2.13 -7.35 -6.13
N ARG A 71 2.80 -6.46 -6.87
CA ARG A 71 4.09 -5.88 -6.49
C ARG A 71 3.91 -5.02 -5.23
N ILE A 72 4.44 -5.49 -4.11
CA ILE A 72 4.36 -4.79 -2.83
C ILE A 72 5.66 -4.03 -2.63
N GLU A 73 5.54 -2.73 -2.34
CA GLU A 73 6.69 -1.87 -2.06
C GLU A 73 6.57 -1.26 -0.67
N VAL A 74 7.63 -1.41 0.11
CA VAL A 74 7.74 -0.80 1.42
C VAL A 74 8.23 0.62 1.22
N ALA A 75 7.55 1.59 1.83
CA ALA A 75 8.03 2.96 1.93
C ALA A 75 9.14 3.05 3.00
N ASP A 76 10.25 2.34 2.77
CA ASP A 76 11.47 2.49 3.56
C ASP A 76 12.21 3.73 3.05
N GLY A 77 12.57 4.62 3.99
CA GLY A 77 13.06 5.97 3.71
C GLY A 77 14.47 5.99 3.15
#